data_AF-A0A3C0R8E4-F1
#
_entry.id   AF-A0A3C0R8E4-F1
#
_cell.length_a   1.000
_cell.length_b   1.000
_cell.length_c   1.000
_cell.angle_alpha   90.00
_cell.angle_beta   90.00
_cell.angle_gamma   90.00
#
_symmetry.space_group_name_H-M   'P 1'
#
loop_
_entity.id
_entity.type
_entity.pdbx_description
1 polymer ?
#
loop_
_entity_poly.entity_id
_entity_poly.type
_entity_poly.pdbx_seq_one_letter_code
_entity_poly.pdbx_strand_id
1 'polypeptide(L)'
;FRASYAQPFYWYDLSKEQITSLKLFPFVCMDSTCIFQLQLSPVETLQEYYSYLQKVQQVHGYFAIVVHPHLCISSPFFEGYRQAYAKLLQRATKTS
;
A
#
# COMPACT_ATOMS: atom_id res chain seq x y z
N PHE A 1 4.02 8.16 0.27
CA PHE A 1 3.38 8.16 -1.07
C PHE A 1 4.36 8.67 -2.11
N ARG A 2 4.39 8.08 -3.31
CA ARG A 2 5.27 8.52 -4.40
C ARG A 2 4.90 9.88 -5.01
N ALA A 3 3.66 10.32 -4.81
CA ALA A 3 3.18 11.65 -5.22
C ALA A 3 3.06 12.66 -4.06
N SER A 4 3.62 12.36 -2.88
CA SER A 4 3.47 13.18 -1.64
C SER A 4 2.03 13.56 -1.26
N TYR A 5 1.04 12.86 -1.83
CA TYR A 5 -0.38 13.11 -1.66
C TYR A 5 -1.09 11.79 -1.39
N ALA A 6 -2.09 11.81 -0.51
CA ALA A 6 -2.75 10.62 0.02
C ALA A 6 -4.14 10.38 -0.58
N GLN A 7 -4.63 11.24 -1.48
CA GLN A 7 -5.93 11.11 -2.13
C GLN A 7 -5.77 10.92 -3.64
N PRO A 8 -6.76 10.37 -4.35
CA PRO A 8 -6.75 10.36 -5.81
C PRO A 8 -6.85 11.78 -6.36
N PHE A 9 -6.08 12.09 -7.39
CA PHE A 9 -6.02 13.44 -8.00
C PHE A 9 -5.85 13.34 -9.51
N TYR A 10 -6.23 14.39 -10.23
CA TYR A 10 -6.01 14.45 -11.68
C TYR A 10 -4.59 14.93 -11.97
N TRP A 11 -3.96 14.33 -12.98
CA TRP A 11 -2.62 14.71 -13.42
C TRP A 11 -2.64 16.12 -14.01
N TYR A 12 -1.66 16.93 -13.58
CA TYR A 12 -1.43 18.27 -14.09
C TYR A 12 -0.34 18.24 -15.15
N ASP A 13 -0.67 18.62 -16.38
CA ASP A 13 0.29 18.75 -17.49
C ASP A 13 0.94 20.14 -17.41
N LEU A 14 2.17 20.19 -16.87
CA LEU A 14 2.94 21.43 -16.74
C LEU A 14 3.25 22.07 -18.09
N SER A 15 3.45 21.29 -19.16
CA SER A 15 3.80 21.85 -20.47
C SER A 15 2.61 22.58 -21.12
N LYS A 16 1.38 22.20 -20.75
CA LYS A 16 0.14 22.80 -21.27
C LYS A 16 -0.60 23.65 -20.24
N GLU A 17 -0.08 23.76 -19.02
CA GLU A 17 -0.70 24.48 -17.89
C GLU A 17 -2.18 24.10 -17.68
N GLN A 18 -2.47 22.79 -17.65
CA GLN A 18 -3.85 22.30 -17.50
C GLN A 18 -3.95 20.98 -16.75
N ILE A 19 -5.08 20.80 -16.07
CA ILE A 19 -5.48 19.51 -15.49
C ILE A 19 -6.00 18.59 -16.61
N THR A 20 -5.52 17.35 -16.64
CA THR A 20 -5.96 16.34 -17.60
C THR A 20 -7.09 15.47 -17.04
N SER A 21 -7.74 14.67 -17.89
CA SER A 21 -8.73 13.66 -17.46
C SER A 21 -8.10 12.42 -16.83
N LEU A 22 -6.77 12.29 -16.82
CA LEU A 22 -6.07 11.16 -16.21
C LEU A 22 -6.08 11.29 -14.68
N LYS A 23 -6.78 10.38 -14.00
CA LYS A 23 -6.83 10.31 -12.53
C LYS A 23 -5.77 9.33 -12.00
N LEU A 24 -4.94 9.81 -11.08
CA LEU A 24 -3.91 9.04 -10.40
C LEU A 24 -4.39 8.56 -9.04
N PHE A 25 -4.09 7.30 -8.73
CA PHE A 25 -4.36 6.68 -7.43
C PHE A 25 -3.02 6.35 -6.76
N PRO A 26 -2.57 7.13 -5.78
CA PRO A 26 -1.28 6.90 -5.15
C PRO A 26 -1.34 5.66 -4.24
N PHE A 27 -0.28 4.85 -4.24
CA PHE A 27 -0.10 3.75 -3.30
C PHE A 27 0.96 4.11 -2.25
N VAL A 28 0.82 3.52 -1.05
CA VAL A 28 1.66 3.85 0.11
C VAL A 28 2.86 2.91 0.24
N CYS A 29 2.72 1.65 -0.14
CA CYS A 29 3.74 0.61 0.06
C CYS A 29 3.59 -0.52 -0.99
N MET A 30 4.66 -1.30 -1.16
CA MET A 30 4.68 -2.56 -1.89
C MET A 30 5.23 -3.65 -0.98
N ASP A 31 4.69 -4.86 -1.05
CA ASP A 31 5.20 -6.03 -0.34
C ASP A 31 6.70 -6.29 -0.59
N SER A 32 7.15 -6.14 -1.83
CA SER A 32 8.56 -6.32 -2.21
C SER A 32 9.51 -5.35 -1.50
N THR A 33 9.04 -4.13 -1.16
CA THR A 33 9.82 -3.19 -0.35
C THR A 33 10.00 -3.71 1.07
N CYS A 34 8.94 -4.19 1.72
CA CYS A 34 9.05 -4.77 3.06
C CYS A 34 9.95 -6.00 3.08
N ILE A 35 9.76 -6.92 2.13
CA ILE A 35 10.41 -8.24 2.13
C ILE A 35 11.87 -8.17 1.66
N PHE A 36 12.15 -7.51 0.53
CA PHE A 36 13.46 -7.61 -0.12
C PHE A 36 14.35 -6.39 0.12
N GLN A 37 13.77 -5.19 0.23
CA GLN A 37 14.55 -3.96 0.44
C GLN A 37 14.82 -3.71 1.92
N LEU A 38 13.76 -3.76 2.74
CA LEU A 38 13.84 -3.54 4.18
C LEU A 38 14.13 -4.81 4.98
N GLN A 39 13.98 -5.99 4.34
CA GLN A 39 14.24 -7.29 4.96
C GLN A 39 13.47 -7.51 6.26
N LEU A 40 12.26 -6.96 6.34
CA LEU A 40 11.39 -7.10 7.50
C LEU A 40 10.91 -8.54 7.61
N SER A 41 10.84 -9.06 8.83
CA SER A 41 10.13 -10.30 9.12
C SER A 41 8.62 -10.17 8.83
N PRO A 42 7.87 -11.29 8.78
CA PRO A 42 6.41 -11.24 8.65
C PRO A 42 5.71 -10.40 9.72
N VAL A 43 6.21 -10.42 10.95
CA VAL A 43 5.63 -9.67 12.08
C VAL A 43 5.89 -8.17 11.89
N GLU A 44 7.12 -7.79 11.55
CA GLU A 44 7.49 -6.40 11.29
C GLU A 44 6.76 -5.85 10.06
N THR A 45 6.59 -6.66 9.01
CA THR A 45 5.80 -6.31 7.82
C THR A 45 4.36 -5.99 8.19
N LEU A 46 3.73 -6.78 9.07
CA LEU A 46 2.37 -6.51 9.55
C LEU A 46 2.29 -5.20 10.35
N GLN A 47 3.26 -4.95 11.23
CA GLN A 47 3.33 -3.72 12.01
C GLN A 47 3.48 -2.50 11.10
N GLU A 48 4.32 -2.61 10.07
CA GLU A 48 4.54 -1.57 9.09
C GLU A 48 3.28 -1.29 8.26
N TYR A 49 2.57 -2.33 7.82
CA TYR A 49 1.27 -2.18 7.17
C TYR A 49 0.23 -1.47 8.04
N TYR A 50 0.15 -1.81 9.33
CA TYR A 50 -0.75 -1.13 10.27
C TYR A 50 -0.36 0.33 10.51
N SER A 51 0.94 0.62 10.61
CA SER A 51 1.49 1.98 10.69
C SER A 51 1.06 2.82 9.48
N TYR A 52 1.18 2.27 8.26
CA TYR A 52 0.69 2.95 7.06
C TYR A 52 -0.83 3.14 7.07
N LEU A 53 -1.59 2.09 7.38
CA LEU A 53 -3.06 2.17 7.42
C LEU A 53 -3.52 3.29 8.37
N GLN A 54 -2.97 3.34 9.58
CA GLN A 54 -3.29 4.37 10.56
C GLN A 54 -2.96 5.78 10.06
N LYS A 55 -1.74 5.98 9.54
CA LYS A 55 -1.31 7.31 9.02
C LYS A 55 -2.20 7.80 7.88
N VAL A 56 -2.60 6.89 6.98
CA VAL A 56 -3.49 7.23 5.88
C VAL A 56 -4.90 7.54 6.39
N GLN A 57 -5.43 6.76 7.33
CA GLN A 57 -6.75 7.03 7.94
C GLN A 57 -6.80 8.36 8.69
N GLN A 58 -5.73 8.75 9.38
CA GLN A 58 -5.64 10.02 10.12
C GLN A 58 -5.81 11.26 9.22
N VAL A 59 -5.44 11.15 7.94
CA VAL A 59 -5.61 12.22 6.94
C VAL A 59 -6.80 11.94 6.01
N HIS A 60 -7.67 11.01 6.39
CA HIS A 60 -8.79 10.52 5.58
C HIS A 60 -8.38 10.09 4.17
N GLY A 61 -7.15 9.62 3.98
CA GLY A 61 -6.55 9.28 2.69
C GLY A 61 -7.09 7.99 2.06
N TYR A 62 -6.76 7.79 0.78
CA TYR A 62 -6.97 6.56 0.04
C TYR A 62 -5.83 5.57 0.30
N PHE A 63 -6.17 4.46 0.95
CA PHE A 63 -5.21 3.41 1.27
C PHE A 63 -5.11 2.40 0.12
N ALA A 64 -3.94 2.36 -0.53
CA ALA A 64 -3.62 1.36 -1.55
C ALA A 64 -2.20 0.83 -1.35
N ILE A 65 -2.04 -0.49 -1.51
CA ILE A 65 -0.75 -1.18 -1.51
C ILE A 65 -0.63 -2.04 -2.76
N VAL A 66 0.60 -2.26 -3.21
CA VAL A 66 0.90 -3.20 -4.30
C VAL A 66 1.34 -4.53 -3.71
N VAL A 67 0.78 -5.61 -4.24
CA VAL A 67 1.11 -6.99 -3.84
C VAL A 67 1.51 -7.77 -5.08
N HIS A 68 2.61 -8.51 -5.00
CA HIS A 68 3.09 -9.33 -6.11
C HIS A 68 2.58 -10.78 -6.00
N PRO A 69 2.55 -11.53 -7.12
CA PRO A 69 1.98 -12.88 -7.16
C PRO A 69 2.60 -13.89 -6.21
N HIS A 70 3.83 -13.67 -5.72
CA HIS A 70 4.49 -14.59 -4.79
C HIS A 70 3.80 -14.67 -3.42
N LEU A 71 2.99 -13.66 -3.03
CA LEU A 71 2.12 -13.75 -1.86
C LEU A 71 0.80 -14.51 -2.13
N CYS A 72 0.51 -14.82 -3.40
CA CYS A 72 -0.69 -15.55 -3.82
C CYS A 72 -0.43 -17.04 -4.09
N ILE A 73 0.82 -17.49 -4.10
CA ILE A 73 1.20 -18.89 -4.30
C ILE A 73 1.53 -19.58 -2.97
N SER A 74 1.47 -20.91 -2.94
CA SER A 74 1.94 -21.68 -1.79
C SER A 74 3.47 -21.75 -1.81
N SER A 75 4.10 -21.09 -0.84
CA SER A 75 5.55 -21.13 -0.63
C SER A 75 5.85 -21.00 0.86
N PRO A 76 6.65 -21.91 1.45
CA PRO A 76 7.00 -21.84 2.87
C PRO A 76 7.63 -20.50 3.28
N PHE A 77 8.44 -19.90 2.39
CA PHE A 77 9.07 -18.61 2.65
C PHE A 77 8.05 -17.46 2.74
N PHE A 78 7.04 -17.47 1.87
CA PHE A 78 6.06 -16.38 1.77
C PHE A 78 4.85 -16.54 2.70
N GLU A 79 4.69 -17.69 3.36
CA GLU A 79 3.51 -18.01 4.16
C GLU A 79 3.25 -16.97 5.26
N GLY A 80 4.28 -16.58 6.01
CA GLY A 80 4.14 -15.57 7.06
C GLY A 80 3.70 -14.21 6.50
N TYR A 81 4.26 -13.79 5.37
CA TYR A 81 3.91 -12.51 4.73
C TYR A 81 2.50 -12.53 4.14
N ARG A 82 2.08 -13.68 3.60
CA ARG A 82 0.69 -13.90 3.15
C ARG A 82 -0.30 -13.75 4.31
N GLN A 83 0.03 -14.31 5.48
CA GLN A 83 -0.78 -14.13 6.69
C GLN A 83 -0.80 -12.68 7.18
N ALA A 84 0.34 -11.97 7.10
CA ALA A 84 0.40 -10.54 7.39
C ALA A 84 -0.52 -9.72 6.46
N TYR A 85 -0.47 -9.99 5.16
CA TYR A 85 -1.37 -9.36 4.18
C TYR A 85 -2.85 -9.66 4.46
N ALA A 86 -3.20 -10.92 4.77
CA ALA A 86 -4.58 -11.29 5.12
C ALA A 86 -5.08 -10.55 6.38
N LYS A 87 -4.24 -10.41 7.42
CA LYS A 87 -4.57 -9.65 8.63
C LYS A 87 -4.75 -8.16 8.34
N LEU A 88 -3.92 -7.58 7.47
CA LEU A 88 -4.10 -6.21 6.98
C LEU A 88 -5.47 -6.04 6.32
N LEU A 89 -5.83 -6.93 5.38
CA LEU A 89 -7.14 -6.87 4.71
C LEU A 89 -8.29 -6.93 5.71
N GLN A 90 -8.26 -7.88 6.65
CA GLN A 90 -9.28 -7.99 7.69
C GLN A 90 -9.42 -6.71 8.53
N ARG A 91 -8.30 -6.04 8.87
CA ARG A 91 -8.35 -4.79 9.62
C ARG A 91 -8.87 -3.62 8.78
N ALA A 92 -8.46 -3.54 7.51
CA ALA A 92 -8.88 -2.47 6.62
C ALA A 92 -10.38 -2.53 6.28
N THR A 93 -10.94 -3.74 6.13
CA THR A 93 -12.35 -3.94 5.76
C THR A 93 -13.32 -3.98 6.94
N LYS A 94 -12.84 -4.11 8.20
CA LYS A 94 -13.68 -4.12 9.41
C LYS A 94 -14.16 -2.73 9.85
N THR A 95 -13.97 -1.70 9.02
CA THR A 95 -14.43 -0.34 9.32
C THR A 95 -15.84 -0.15 8.76
N SER A 96 -16.84 -0.50 9.57
CA SER A 96 -18.25 -0.11 9.42
C SER A 96 -18.79 0.30 10.79
#